data_AF-F0Q4K1-F1
#
_entry.id   AF-F0Q4K1-F1
#
_cell.length_a   1.000
_cell.length_b   1.000
_cell.length_c   1.000
_cell.angle_alpha   90.00
_cell.angle_beta   90.00
_cell.angle_gamma   90.00
#
_symmetry.space_group_name_H-M   'P 1'
#
loop_
_entity.id
_entity.type
_entity.pdbx_description
1 polymer ?
#
loop_
_entity_poly.entity_id
_entity_poly.type
_entity_poly.pdbx_seq_one_letter_code
_entity_poly.pdbx_strand_id
1 'polypeptide(L)'
;MQSSSSAGASASTRAASARQVPESLRQELAALGMQGPPSRAQFVPLVMVAVVRPDLEPRIHQAAAALLAHQEGTGHEVGEALRSLWLLLQLGSPAAARVIERILVPGGAPEAGRTSSSDNEATGSDEDDRGLEGDLAQLGAPLGSQLQAWLGDAARTSTMDLHAFDEEEAAPAFARMLERLHQEALPELSATARREMENQVKVAFTAMARDAELRNEAFLIAQTALGSCQDNVLEGFSKVMLAVRKLQLVMAARRGLLNEARLHQWTSQQFRLALLETAVGHLISKMLQRTDMPPWERDKLRKDPMETLAHAKSALRQALELPKDTVQHLTSAEMSVLGPEHLEALKSRVQQQAADPQAYRAFILQHDTWRTCMQVLHPEIFQPLEAARDADPFHDQDIPEDTESPAAYAYAEAGRQVYERWQASVQRALETLADHARPVPPQPRPQDPGPSAGGGNA
;
A
#
# COMPACT_ATOMS: atom_id res chain seq x y z
N MET A 1 22.66 -14.22 -80.00
CA MET A 1 22.88 -15.59 -79.50
C MET A 1 22.76 -15.55 -77.98
N GLN A 2 21.80 -16.34 -77.47
CA GLN A 2 21.73 -16.91 -76.12
C GLN A 2 21.81 -15.94 -74.93
N SER A 3 20.66 -15.53 -74.37
CA SER A 3 19.82 -16.27 -73.39
C SER A 3 20.35 -16.12 -71.96
N SER A 4 19.70 -15.27 -71.16
CA SER A 4 18.82 -15.68 -70.04
C SER A 4 19.62 -15.71 -68.73
N SER A 5 19.18 -15.25 -67.57
CA SER A 5 17.83 -15.12 -67.02
C SER A 5 17.84 -14.18 -65.80
N SER A 6 16.70 -13.51 -65.56
CA SER A 6 15.97 -13.36 -64.28
C SER A 6 16.74 -13.09 -62.97
N ALA A 7 16.27 -12.33 -61.99
CA ALA A 7 15.08 -11.50 -61.76
C ALA A 7 15.17 -11.07 -60.28
N GLY A 8 14.43 -10.04 -59.89
CA GLY A 8 14.21 -9.65 -58.50
C GLY A 8 15.00 -8.39 -58.14
N ALA A 9 14.51 -7.19 -58.45
CA ALA A 9 13.42 -6.50 -57.75
C ALA A 9 13.63 -6.45 -56.22
N SER A 10 13.58 -5.23 -55.70
CA SER A 10 13.33 -4.86 -54.30
C SER A 10 14.58 -4.69 -53.42
N ALA A 11 15.28 -3.56 -53.58
CA ALA A 11 16.19 -3.06 -52.55
C ALA A 11 15.93 -1.58 -52.27
N SER A 12 15.08 -1.39 -51.26
CA SER A 12 15.28 -0.43 -50.18
C SER A 12 15.00 1.05 -50.46
N THR A 13 13.78 1.34 -50.89
CA THR A 13 13.02 2.49 -50.35
C THR A 13 12.58 2.15 -48.92
N ARG A 14 13.50 2.17 -47.95
CA ARG A 14 13.17 2.28 -46.51
C ARG A 14 13.22 3.78 -46.20
N ALA A 15 12.17 4.52 -46.56
CA ALA A 15 11.04 4.79 -45.67
C ALA A 15 11.51 5.48 -44.37
N ALA A 16 11.88 6.75 -44.50
CA ALA A 16 11.73 7.73 -43.44
C ALA A 16 10.23 7.95 -43.21
N SER A 17 9.57 7.00 -42.55
CA SER A 17 8.20 7.16 -42.08
C SER A 17 8.25 7.96 -40.80
N ALA A 18 8.29 9.29 -40.92
CA ALA A 18 7.87 10.17 -39.83
C ALA A 18 6.47 9.72 -39.43
N ARG A 19 6.31 9.16 -38.22
CA ARG A 19 5.02 8.72 -37.68
C ARG A 19 4.06 9.91 -37.79
N GLN A 20 3.14 9.86 -38.76
CA GLN A 20 2.08 10.84 -38.85
C GLN A 20 1.30 10.77 -37.54
N VAL A 21 1.27 11.90 -36.83
CA VAL A 21 0.47 12.04 -35.62
C VAL A 21 -0.99 11.82 -36.01
N PRO A 22 -1.73 10.90 -35.38
CA PRO A 22 -3.15 10.73 -35.67
C PRO A 22 -3.88 12.05 -35.36
N GLU A 23 -4.54 12.64 -36.37
CA GLU A 23 -5.30 13.88 -36.18
C GLU A 23 -6.42 13.71 -35.14
N SER A 24 -6.96 12.49 -35.03
CA SER A 24 -7.88 12.07 -33.98
C SER A 24 -7.29 12.21 -32.56
N LEU A 25 -6.01 11.88 -32.35
CA LEU A 25 -5.35 12.03 -31.04
C LEU A 25 -5.17 13.51 -30.68
N ARG A 26 -4.88 14.37 -31.66
CA ARG A 26 -4.79 15.83 -31.41
C ARG A 26 -6.14 16.42 -31.02
N GLN A 27 -7.20 16.04 -31.72
CA GLN A 27 -8.56 16.50 -31.42
C GLN A 27 -9.01 16.03 -30.04
N GLU A 28 -8.69 14.79 -29.68
CA GLU A 28 -9.04 14.23 -28.36
C GLU A 28 -8.31 14.94 -27.22
N LEU A 29 -7.01 15.18 -27.36
CA LEU A 29 -6.22 15.92 -26.38
C LEU A 29 -6.66 17.39 -26.27
N ALA A 30 -6.98 18.04 -27.39
CA ALA A 30 -7.49 19.41 -27.40
C ALA A 30 -8.86 19.52 -26.71
N ALA A 31 -9.74 18.53 -26.88
CA ALA A 31 -11.03 18.49 -26.20
C ALA A 31 -10.92 18.27 -24.68
N LEU A 32 -9.78 17.72 -24.22
CA LEU A 32 -9.39 17.63 -22.81
C LEU A 32 -8.59 18.85 -22.32
N GLY A 33 -8.50 19.91 -23.14
CA GLY A 33 -7.82 21.17 -22.79
C GLY A 33 -6.31 21.19 -22.98
N MET A 34 -5.72 20.15 -23.62
CA MET A 34 -4.28 20.07 -23.85
C MET A 34 -3.87 20.83 -25.11
N GLN A 35 -2.89 21.72 -24.98
CA GLN A 35 -2.31 22.45 -26.11
C GLN A 35 -1.00 21.80 -26.58
N GLY A 36 -0.74 21.90 -27.88
CA GLY A 36 0.51 21.43 -28.49
C GLY A 36 0.50 19.98 -29.01
N PRO A 37 1.62 19.53 -29.61
CA PRO A 37 1.70 18.22 -30.24
C PRO A 37 1.67 17.07 -29.21
N PRO A 38 1.13 15.89 -29.57
CA PRO A 38 1.10 14.73 -28.69
C PRO A 38 2.49 14.33 -28.20
N SER A 39 2.72 14.40 -26.88
CA SER A 39 4.03 14.14 -26.28
C SER A 39 3.92 13.54 -24.88
N ARG A 40 5.00 12.91 -24.40
CA ARG A 40 5.07 12.32 -23.05
C ARG A 40 4.76 13.32 -21.93
N ALA A 41 5.00 14.62 -22.15
CA ALA A 41 4.70 15.67 -21.19
C ALA A 41 3.19 15.81 -20.89
N GLN A 42 2.31 15.27 -21.73
CA GLN A 42 0.85 15.36 -21.57
C GLN A 42 0.26 14.29 -20.65
N PHE A 43 1.02 13.28 -20.22
CA PHE A 43 0.51 12.26 -19.29
C PHE A 43 0.16 12.83 -17.91
N VAL A 44 0.99 13.73 -17.36
CA VAL A 44 0.71 14.36 -16.05
C VAL A 44 -0.51 15.30 -16.14
N PRO A 45 -0.61 16.19 -17.15
CA PRO A 45 -1.84 16.95 -17.38
C PRO A 45 -3.11 16.11 -17.53
N LEU A 46 -3.06 14.97 -18.23
CA LEU A 46 -4.23 14.06 -18.36
C LEU A 46 -4.70 13.55 -17.00
N VAL A 47 -3.77 13.20 -16.12
CA VAL A 47 -4.05 12.84 -14.73
C VAL A 47 -4.67 14.00 -13.97
N MET A 48 -4.15 15.23 -14.14
CA MET A 48 -4.72 16.41 -13.49
C MET A 48 -6.14 16.73 -13.97
N VAL A 49 -6.48 16.44 -15.23
CA VAL A 49 -7.86 16.53 -15.72
C VAL A 49 -8.75 15.52 -15.00
N ALA A 50 -8.27 14.29 -14.76
CA ALA A 50 -9.03 13.29 -14.01
C ALA A 50 -9.25 13.68 -12.53
N VAL A 51 -8.36 14.50 -11.95
CA VAL A 51 -8.54 15.07 -10.60
C VAL A 51 -9.70 16.08 -10.58
N VAL A 52 -9.79 16.94 -11.59
CA VAL A 52 -10.80 18.02 -11.66
C VAL A 52 -12.14 17.55 -12.26
N ARG A 53 -12.10 16.57 -13.15
CA ARG A 53 -13.21 16.06 -13.95
C ARG A 53 -13.22 14.53 -13.97
N PRO A 54 -13.55 13.88 -12.84
CA PRO A 54 -13.58 12.41 -12.75
C PRO A 54 -14.63 11.78 -13.68
N ASP A 55 -15.66 12.54 -14.07
CA ASP A 55 -16.68 12.14 -15.05
C ASP A 55 -16.12 11.83 -16.45
N LEU A 56 -14.93 12.34 -16.77
CA LEU A 56 -14.27 12.14 -18.06
C LEU A 56 -13.27 10.98 -18.06
N GLU A 57 -13.18 10.20 -16.97
CA GLU A 57 -12.20 9.11 -16.80
C GLU A 57 -12.12 8.15 -18.01
N PRO A 58 -13.22 7.59 -18.56
CA PRO A 58 -13.16 6.67 -19.70
C PRO A 58 -12.51 7.31 -20.94
N ARG A 59 -12.78 8.59 -21.14
CA ARG A 59 -12.27 9.38 -22.26
C ARG A 59 -10.80 9.74 -22.07
N ILE A 60 -10.38 10.00 -20.83
CA ILE A 60 -8.97 10.22 -20.45
C ILE A 60 -8.17 8.93 -20.62
N HIS A 61 -8.71 7.76 -20.24
CA HIS A 61 -8.09 6.45 -20.49
C HIS A 61 -7.86 6.20 -21.98
N GLN A 62 -8.85 6.53 -22.81
CA GLN A 62 -8.74 6.39 -24.27
C GLN A 62 -7.65 7.31 -24.85
N ALA A 63 -7.60 8.57 -24.40
CA ALA A 63 -6.55 9.52 -24.79
C ALA A 63 -5.15 9.08 -24.33
N ALA A 64 -5.04 8.58 -23.10
CA ALA A 64 -3.80 8.07 -22.52
C ALA A 64 -3.29 6.82 -23.25
N ALA A 65 -4.17 5.87 -23.58
CA ALA A 65 -3.82 4.68 -24.35
C ALA A 65 -3.37 5.04 -25.77
N ALA A 66 -4.06 5.97 -26.44
CA ALA A 66 -3.67 6.45 -27.76
C ALA A 66 -2.33 7.22 -27.71
N LEU A 67 -2.06 7.96 -26.64
CA LEU A 67 -0.78 8.64 -26.42
C LEU A 67 0.35 7.64 -26.13
N LEU A 68 0.10 6.56 -25.38
CA LEU A 68 1.04 5.44 -25.14
C LEU A 68 1.29 4.57 -26.36
N ALA A 69 0.35 4.49 -27.29
CA ALA A 69 0.57 3.82 -28.56
C ALA A 69 1.40 4.70 -29.52
N HIS A 70 1.27 6.03 -29.40
CA HIS A 70 2.01 6.98 -30.21
C HIS A 70 3.45 7.18 -29.71
N GLN A 71 3.64 7.23 -28.40
CA GLN A 71 4.92 7.34 -27.70
C GLN A 71 5.45 5.95 -27.35
N GLU A 72 6.77 5.69 -27.38
CA GLU A 72 7.30 4.42 -26.85
C GLU A 72 7.27 4.44 -25.30
N GLY A 73 6.08 4.39 -24.71
CA GLY A 73 5.84 4.51 -23.27
C GLY A 73 5.97 5.93 -22.71
N THR A 74 5.83 6.03 -21.39
CA THR A 74 5.87 7.30 -20.63
C THR A 74 7.26 7.92 -20.52
N GLY A 75 8.33 7.10 -20.59
CA GLY A 75 9.68 7.52 -20.25
C GLY A 75 9.93 7.53 -18.73
N HIS A 76 11.19 7.45 -18.31
CA HIS A 76 11.57 7.26 -16.90
C HIS A 76 11.06 8.39 -16.00
N GLU A 77 11.33 9.65 -16.36
CA GLU A 77 10.98 10.83 -15.56
C GLU A 77 9.47 11.00 -15.37
N VAL A 78 8.70 10.86 -16.45
CA VAL A 78 7.23 10.94 -16.39
C VAL A 78 6.67 9.72 -15.64
N GLY A 79 7.24 8.54 -15.81
CA GLY A 79 6.85 7.34 -15.08
C GLY A 79 7.06 7.47 -13.56
N GLU A 80 8.17 8.05 -13.11
CA GLU A 80 8.42 8.34 -11.69
C GLU A 80 7.49 9.42 -11.14
N ALA A 81 7.24 10.49 -11.91
CA ALA A 81 6.30 11.54 -11.53
C ALA A 81 4.88 10.96 -11.35
N LEU A 82 4.44 10.10 -12.27
CA LEU A 82 3.16 9.41 -12.18
C LEU A 82 3.09 8.47 -10.97
N ARG A 83 4.13 7.67 -10.68
CA ARG A 83 4.15 6.81 -9.48
C ARG A 83 4.07 7.63 -8.18
N SER A 84 4.72 8.78 -8.14
CA SER A 84 4.68 9.68 -6.98
C SER A 84 3.29 10.32 -6.82
N LEU A 85 2.67 10.73 -7.95
CA LEU A 85 1.30 11.25 -7.96
C LEU A 85 0.27 10.18 -7.59
N TRP A 86 0.49 8.92 -7.97
CA TRP A 86 -0.43 7.82 -7.65
C TRP A 86 -0.55 7.63 -6.14
N LEU A 87 0.59 7.59 -5.42
CA LEU A 87 0.61 7.49 -3.96
C LEU A 87 -0.15 8.64 -3.28
N LEU A 88 -0.11 9.84 -3.86
CA LEU A 88 -0.83 11.01 -3.34
C LEU A 88 -2.34 10.96 -3.67
N LEU A 89 -2.70 10.50 -4.87
CA LEU A 89 -4.05 10.60 -5.40
C LEU A 89 -4.94 9.40 -5.06
N GLN A 90 -4.38 8.28 -4.58
CA GLN A 90 -5.15 7.12 -4.13
C GLN A 90 -6.23 7.44 -3.09
N LEU A 91 -5.98 8.41 -2.21
CA LEU A 91 -6.90 8.80 -1.15
C LEU A 91 -7.73 10.05 -1.49
N GLY A 92 -7.25 10.88 -2.42
CA GLY A 92 -7.86 12.19 -2.75
C GLY A 92 -8.61 12.23 -4.09
N SER A 93 -8.30 11.35 -5.03
CA SER A 93 -8.98 11.27 -6.34
C SER A 93 -8.81 9.88 -6.98
N PRO A 94 -9.71 8.93 -6.68
CA PRO A 94 -9.64 7.55 -7.16
C PRO A 94 -9.64 7.43 -8.69
N ALA A 95 -10.35 8.32 -9.39
CA ALA A 95 -10.37 8.36 -10.87
C ALA A 95 -8.98 8.70 -11.44
N ALA A 96 -8.27 9.66 -10.84
CA ALA A 96 -6.92 10.02 -11.27
C ALA A 96 -5.90 8.91 -10.96
N ALA A 97 -6.05 8.21 -9.83
CA ALA A 97 -5.22 7.07 -9.49
C ALA A 97 -5.36 5.93 -10.53
N ARG A 98 -6.59 5.59 -10.94
CA ARG A 98 -6.83 4.59 -12.00
C ARG A 98 -6.25 4.99 -13.34
N VAL A 99 -6.35 6.27 -13.71
CA VAL A 99 -5.70 6.79 -14.93
C VAL A 99 -4.19 6.58 -14.88
N ILE A 100 -3.55 6.82 -13.74
CA ILE A 100 -2.11 6.57 -13.57
C ILE A 100 -1.78 5.08 -13.70
N GLU A 101 -2.54 4.18 -13.07
CA GLU A 101 -2.32 2.73 -13.15
C GLU A 101 -2.37 2.25 -14.60
N ARG A 102 -3.39 2.69 -15.33
CA ARG A 102 -3.57 2.38 -16.75
C ARG A 102 -2.43 2.89 -17.62
N ILE A 103 -1.85 4.05 -17.26
CA ILE A 103 -0.70 4.62 -17.96
C ILE A 103 0.60 3.86 -17.67
N LEU A 104 0.80 3.42 -16.43
CA LEU A 104 2.03 2.75 -15.98
C LEU A 104 2.08 1.27 -16.33
N VAL A 105 0.92 0.62 -16.50
CA VAL A 105 0.79 -0.80 -16.89
C VAL A 105 -0.06 -0.92 -18.17
N PRO A 106 0.48 -0.51 -19.35
CA PRO A 106 -0.24 -0.65 -20.60
C PRO A 106 -0.22 -2.12 -21.05
N GLY A 107 -1.28 -2.86 -20.72
CA GLY A 107 -1.38 -4.29 -21.03
C GLY A 107 -2.48 -5.05 -20.28
N GLY A 108 -3.08 -4.46 -19.24
CA GLY A 108 -4.30 -5.00 -18.65
C GLY A 108 -5.52 -4.68 -19.52
N ALA A 109 -5.74 -5.45 -20.58
CA ALA A 109 -7.03 -5.49 -21.27
C ALA A 109 -7.64 -6.89 -21.10
N PRO A 110 -8.97 -7.00 -20.92
CA PRO A 110 -9.66 -8.26 -20.74
C PRO A 110 -9.55 -9.08 -22.03
N GLU A 111 -9.29 -10.39 -21.91
CA GLU A 111 -9.32 -11.30 -23.06
C GLU A 111 -10.76 -11.41 -23.60
N ALA A 112 -11.08 -10.58 -24.60
CA ALA A 112 -12.24 -10.77 -25.46
C ALA A 112 -11.76 -11.17 -26.86
N GLY A 113 -12.15 -12.37 -27.29
CA GLY A 113 -12.34 -12.71 -28.69
C GLY A 113 -11.14 -13.29 -29.44
N ARG A 114 -10.94 -14.61 -29.35
CA ARG A 114 -10.56 -15.40 -30.53
C ARG A 114 -11.62 -16.47 -30.79
N THR A 115 -12.15 -16.38 -32.00
CA THR A 115 -13.27 -17.10 -32.59
C THR A 115 -13.07 -18.61 -32.66
N SER A 116 -14.04 -19.39 -32.20
CA SER A 116 -14.52 -20.57 -32.93
C SER A 116 -15.91 -21.00 -32.43
N SER A 117 -16.92 -20.70 -33.25
CA SER A 117 -18.16 -21.44 -33.49
C SER A 117 -18.49 -22.63 -32.56
N SER A 118 -19.53 -22.49 -31.76
CA SER A 118 -20.67 -23.42 -31.72
C SER A 118 -21.72 -22.91 -30.75
N ASP A 119 -22.96 -22.83 -31.22
CA ASP A 119 -24.14 -22.45 -30.46
C ASP A 119 -24.24 -23.20 -29.12
N ASN A 120 -24.35 -22.43 -28.04
CA ASN A 120 -25.17 -22.81 -26.89
C ASN A 120 -25.54 -21.55 -26.13
N GLU A 121 -26.84 -21.24 -26.15
CA GLU A 121 -27.46 -20.25 -25.29
C GLU A 121 -27.22 -20.63 -23.82
N ALA A 122 -26.39 -19.86 -23.14
CA ALA A 122 -26.40 -19.76 -21.70
C ALA A 122 -26.35 -18.28 -21.36
N THR A 123 -27.46 -17.79 -20.81
CA THR A 123 -27.64 -16.49 -20.17
C THR A 123 -26.38 -16.04 -19.43
N GLY A 124 -25.60 -15.15 -20.03
CA GLY A 124 -24.47 -14.49 -19.40
C GLY A 124 -24.99 -13.48 -18.38
N SER A 125 -24.70 -13.75 -17.12
CA SER A 125 -25.03 -12.93 -15.97
C SER A 125 -24.13 -11.71 -15.89
N ASP A 126 -24.74 -10.55 -15.63
CA ASP A 126 -24.12 -9.29 -15.20
C ASP A 126 -23.40 -9.45 -13.84
N GLU A 127 -22.25 -10.13 -13.75
CA GLU A 127 -21.59 -10.38 -12.45
C GLU A 127 -20.35 -9.54 -12.11
N ASP A 128 -19.73 -8.81 -13.04
CA ASP A 128 -18.45 -8.12 -12.73
C ASP A 128 -18.57 -6.61 -12.41
N ASP A 129 -19.74 -6.16 -11.94
CA ASP A 129 -19.95 -4.79 -11.46
C ASP A 129 -20.61 -4.74 -10.06
N ARG A 130 -20.38 -5.78 -9.25
CA ARG A 130 -20.84 -5.83 -7.86
C ARG A 130 -19.86 -5.05 -6.98
N GLY A 131 -20.06 -3.74 -6.86
CA GLY A 131 -19.42 -2.92 -5.83
C GLY A 131 -19.69 -3.44 -4.41
N LEU A 132 -19.22 -2.73 -3.38
CA LEU A 132 -19.33 -3.12 -1.96
C LEU A 132 -20.68 -3.76 -1.59
N GLU A 133 -21.79 -3.18 -2.05
CA GLU A 133 -23.15 -3.68 -1.78
C GLU A 133 -23.42 -5.09 -2.34
N GLY A 134 -22.87 -5.42 -3.51
CA GLY A 134 -23.01 -6.75 -4.11
C GLY A 134 -22.11 -7.81 -3.48
N ASP A 135 -21.00 -7.42 -2.85
CA ASP A 135 -20.19 -8.35 -2.04
C ASP A 135 -20.80 -8.54 -0.64
N LEU A 136 -21.36 -7.48 -0.05
CA LEU A 136 -22.12 -7.56 1.21
C LEU A 136 -23.37 -8.44 1.07
N ALA A 137 -24.03 -8.45 -0.09
CA ALA A 137 -25.18 -9.33 -0.36
C ALA A 137 -24.83 -10.83 -0.31
N GLN A 138 -23.54 -11.18 -0.39
CA GLN A 138 -23.05 -12.56 -0.31
C GLN A 138 -22.65 -12.98 1.11
N LEU A 139 -22.76 -12.07 2.09
CA LEU A 139 -22.40 -12.35 3.48
C LEU A 139 -23.21 -13.54 4.01
N GLY A 140 -22.53 -14.64 4.34
CA GLY A 140 -23.20 -15.86 4.79
C GLY A 140 -23.68 -15.83 6.24
N ALA A 141 -23.08 -15.00 7.10
CA ALA A 141 -23.40 -14.91 8.52
C ALA A 141 -22.95 -13.59 9.15
N PRO A 142 -23.59 -13.12 10.23
CA PRO A 142 -23.21 -11.88 10.92
C PRO A 142 -21.85 -12.00 11.62
N LEU A 143 -21.32 -10.87 12.08
CA LEU A 143 -19.96 -10.75 12.61
C LEU A 143 -19.66 -11.74 13.74
N GLY A 144 -20.56 -11.89 14.71
CA GLY A 144 -20.37 -12.81 15.84
C GLY A 144 -20.25 -14.27 15.40
N SER A 145 -20.99 -14.68 14.38
CA SER A 145 -20.90 -16.02 13.79
C SER A 145 -19.60 -16.22 13.03
N GLN A 146 -19.13 -15.21 12.28
CA GLN A 146 -17.84 -15.26 11.60
C GLN A 146 -16.70 -15.38 12.63
N LEU A 147 -16.73 -14.59 13.69
CA LEU A 147 -15.76 -14.67 14.78
C LEU A 147 -15.78 -16.03 15.48
N GLN A 148 -16.96 -16.61 15.70
CA GLN A 148 -17.08 -17.95 16.26
C GLN A 148 -16.43 -19.00 15.36
N ALA A 149 -16.61 -18.89 14.03
CA ALA A 149 -15.96 -19.77 13.05
C ALA A 149 -14.44 -19.65 13.09
N TRP A 150 -13.91 -18.42 13.25
CA TRP A 150 -12.47 -18.16 13.37
C TRP A 150 -11.86 -18.62 14.70
N LEU A 151 -12.59 -18.48 15.80
CA LEU A 151 -12.09 -18.79 17.15
C LEU A 151 -12.29 -20.26 17.55
N GLY A 152 -13.21 -20.99 16.89
CA GLY A 152 -13.49 -22.39 17.17
C GLY A 152 -13.79 -22.65 18.65
N ASP A 153 -13.06 -23.57 19.28
CA ASP A 153 -13.23 -23.88 20.71
C ASP A 153 -12.87 -22.73 21.65
N ALA A 154 -12.02 -21.79 21.21
CA ALA A 154 -11.69 -20.59 21.97
C ALA A 154 -12.91 -19.64 22.09
N ALA A 155 -13.87 -19.72 21.18
CA ALA A 155 -15.12 -18.96 21.27
C ALA A 155 -15.93 -19.34 22.51
N ARG A 156 -15.97 -20.65 22.85
CA ARG A 156 -16.77 -21.17 23.97
C ARG A 156 -16.23 -20.76 25.35
N THR A 157 -14.96 -20.40 25.40
CA THR A 157 -14.27 -19.97 26.62
C THR A 157 -14.04 -18.46 26.65
N SER A 158 -14.50 -17.74 25.62
CA SER A 158 -14.46 -16.29 25.56
C SER A 158 -15.38 -15.69 26.62
N THR A 159 -14.88 -14.71 27.38
CA THR A 159 -15.70 -13.89 28.27
C THR A 159 -16.36 -12.71 27.54
N MET A 160 -16.03 -12.51 26.25
CA MET A 160 -16.61 -11.48 25.40
C MET A 160 -17.81 -12.02 24.65
N ASP A 161 -18.89 -11.25 24.61
CA ASP A 161 -20.03 -11.51 23.74
C ASP A 161 -19.62 -11.24 22.28
N LEU A 162 -19.61 -12.30 21.46
CA LEU A 162 -19.18 -12.22 20.07
C LEU A 162 -20.21 -11.49 19.19
N HIS A 163 -21.48 -11.45 19.61
CA HIS A 163 -22.58 -10.85 18.86
C HIS A 163 -22.84 -9.38 19.24
N ALA A 164 -22.05 -8.82 20.18
CA ALA A 164 -22.28 -7.49 20.73
C ALA A 164 -22.29 -6.36 19.69
N PHE A 165 -21.69 -6.57 18.51
CA PHE A 165 -21.53 -5.57 17.45
C PHE A 165 -22.22 -5.96 16.14
N ASP A 166 -23.06 -7.00 16.12
CA ASP A 166 -23.73 -7.47 14.90
C ASP A 166 -24.65 -6.40 14.29
N GLU A 167 -25.24 -5.55 15.14
CA GLU A 167 -26.18 -4.50 14.76
C GLU A 167 -25.50 -3.16 14.39
N GLU A 168 -24.16 -3.07 14.44
CA GLU A 168 -23.46 -1.84 14.01
C GLU A 168 -23.50 -1.72 12.49
N GLU A 169 -23.84 -0.52 11.99
CA GLU A 169 -24.08 -0.25 10.55
C GLU A 169 -22.95 -0.74 9.63
N ALA A 170 -21.70 -0.58 10.07
CA ALA A 170 -20.51 -0.95 9.29
C ALA A 170 -19.95 -2.35 9.61
N ALA A 171 -20.54 -3.09 10.56
CA ALA A 171 -20.10 -4.44 10.93
C ALA A 171 -20.18 -5.48 9.80
N PRO A 172 -21.18 -5.46 8.89
CA PRO A 172 -21.26 -6.42 7.78
C PRO A 172 -20.01 -6.44 6.89
N ALA A 173 -19.36 -5.29 6.67
CA ALA A 173 -18.14 -5.23 5.87
C ALA A 173 -16.98 -5.98 6.51
N PHE A 174 -16.79 -5.83 7.83
CA PHE A 174 -15.75 -6.57 8.53
C PHE A 174 -16.08 -8.07 8.62
N ALA A 175 -17.36 -8.43 8.83
CA ALA A 175 -17.82 -9.82 8.79
C ALA A 175 -17.54 -10.47 7.43
N ARG A 176 -17.86 -9.78 6.32
CA ARG A 176 -17.62 -10.27 4.96
C ARG A 176 -16.12 -10.39 4.66
N MET A 177 -15.31 -9.44 5.11
CA MET A 177 -13.85 -9.52 4.98
C MET A 177 -13.30 -10.76 5.70
N LEU A 178 -13.76 -11.04 6.93
CA LEU A 178 -13.36 -12.26 7.66
C LEU A 178 -13.81 -13.54 6.96
N GLU A 179 -15.02 -13.56 6.39
CA GLU A 179 -15.53 -14.69 5.62
C GLU A 179 -14.66 -14.97 4.39
N ARG A 180 -14.33 -13.93 3.61
CA ARG A 180 -13.45 -14.05 2.44
C ARG A 180 -12.04 -14.47 2.80
N LEU A 181 -11.46 -13.95 3.90
CA LEU A 181 -10.18 -14.47 4.40
C LEU A 181 -10.25 -15.97 4.68
N HIS A 182 -11.38 -16.45 5.19
CA HIS A 182 -11.58 -17.86 5.48
C HIS A 182 -11.72 -18.71 4.21
N GLN A 183 -12.40 -18.17 3.19
CA GLN A 183 -12.68 -18.85 1.92
C GLN A 183 -11.51 -18.81 0.95
N GLU A 184 -10.79 -17.68 0.88
CA GLU A 184 -9.80 -17.39 -0.17
C GLU A 184 -8.36 -17.48 0.33
N ALA A 185 -8.08 -17.00 1.55
CA ALA A 185 -6.71 -16.96 2.06
C ALA A 185 -6.33 -18.23 2.84
N LEU A 186 -7.18 -18.71 3.75
CA LEU A 186 -6.86 -19.88 4.59
C LEU A 186 -6.53 -21.18 3.85
N PRO A 187 -7.16 -21.54 2.72
CA PRO A 187 -6.86 -22.79 2.01
C PRO A 187 -5.42 -22.85 1.49
N GLU A 188 -4.86 -21.70 1.09
CA GLU A 188 -3.51 -21.58 0.52
C GLU A 188 -2.42 -21.46 1.61
N LEU A 189 -2.79 -21.28 2.88
CA LEU A 189 -1.85 -21.11 3.98
C LEU A 189 -1.39 -22.44 4.58
N SER A 190 -0.11 -22.50 4.94
CA SER A 190 0.44 -23.57 5.78
C SER A 190 -0.24 -23.62 7.15
N ALA A 191 -0.20 -24.78 7.83
CA ALA A 191 -0.80 -24.95 9.15
C ALA A 191 -0.28 -23.93 10.20
N THR A 192 0.99 -23.54 10.10
CA THR A 192 1.59 -22.52 10.98
C THR A 192 1.06 -21.12 10.66
N ALA A 193 0.98 -20.76 9.38
CA ALA A 193 0.47 -19.45 8.95
C ALA A 193 -1.03 -19.30 9.25
N ARG A 194 -1.80 -20.39 9.15
CA ARG A 194 -3.20 -20.44 9.58
C ARG A 194 -3.35 -20.12 11.08
N ARG A 195 -2.59 -20.79 11.94
CA ARG A 195 -2.62 -20.52 13.40
C ARG A 195 -2.23 -19.08 13.74
N GLU A 196 -1.27 -18.52 13.02
CA GLU A 196 -0.89 -17.12 13.20
C GLU A 196 -2.03 -16.17 12.79
N MET A 197 -2.68 -16.41 11.66
CA MET A 197 -3.84 -15.64 11.23
C MET A 197 -4.99 -15.72 12.25
N GLU A 198 -5.32 -16.92 12.75
CA GLU A 198 -6.31 -17.12 13.81
C GLU A 198 -5.98 -16.32 15.08
N ASN A 199 -4.70 -16.30 15.49
CA ASN A 199 -4.25 -15.48 16.62
C ASN A 199 -4.40 -13.98 16.33
N GLN A 200 -4.10 -13.53 15.11
CA GLN A 200 -4.25 -12.13 14.71
C GLN A 200 -5.72 -11.69 14.71
N VAL A 201 -6.63 -12.51 14.19
CA VAL A 201 -8.08 -12.25 14.24
C VAL A 201 -8.55 -12.12 15.69
N LYS A 202 -8.10 -13.00 16.57
CA LYS A 202 -8.41 -12.93 18.00
C LYS A 202 -7.90 -11.63 18.65
N VAL A 203 -6.67 -11.22 18.33
CA VAL A 203 -6.06 -9.99 18.84
C VAL A 203 -6.82 -8.76 18.34
N ALA A 204 -7.16 -8.71 17.04
CA ALA A 204 -7.93 -7.63 16.44
C ALA A 204 -9.30 -7.49 17.12
N PHE A 205 -10.05 -8.59 17.23
CA PHE A 205 -11.36 -8.57 17.86
C PHE A 205 -11.30 -8.13 19.33
N THR A 206 -10.35 -8.65 20.10
CA THR A 206 -10.18 -8.27 21.51
C THR A 206 -9.87 -6.77 21.67
N ALA A 207 -9.14 -6.19 20.72
CA ALA A 207 -8.84 -4.76 20.71
C ALA A 207 -10.07 -3.92 20.32
N MET A 208 -10.77 -4.30 19.24
CA MET A 208 -12.00 -3.64 18.76
C MET A 208 -13.13 -3.69 19.80
N ALA A 209 -13.22 -4.77 20.58
CA ALA A 209 -14.20 -4.90 21.65
C ALA A 209 -13.95 -3.92 22.82
N ARG A 210 -12.72 -3.39 22.94
CA ARG A 210 -12.33 -2.47 24.03
C ARG A 210 -12.26 -1.01 23.59
N ASP A 211 -12.27 -0.75 22.29
CA ASP A 211 -12.04 0.58 21.72
C ASP A 211 -12.95 0.80 20.50
N ALA A 212 -13.92 1.71 20.65
CA ALA A 212 -14.92 1.98 19.63
C ALA A 212 -14.36 2.74 18.42
N GLU A 213 -13.33 3.56 18.61
CA GLU A 213 -12.67 4.27 17.50
C GLU A 213 -11.91 3.27 16.62
N LEU A 214 -11.15 2.35 17.23
CA LEU A 214 -10.48 1.27 16.50
C LEU A 214 -11.49 0.35 15.80
N ARG A 215 -12.61 0.03 16.45
CA ARG A 215 -13.65 -0.78 15.83
C ARG A 215 -14.22 -0.12 14.58
N ASN A 216 -14.53 1.17 14.66
CA ASN A 216 -15.00 1.95 13.52
C ASN A 216 -13.93 2.04 12.41
N GLU A 217 -12.66 2.30 12.77
CA GLU A 217 -11.54 2.31 11.82
C GLU A 217 -11.39 0.95 11.10
N ALA A 218 -11.47 -0.16 11.84
CA ALA A 218 -11.40 -1.50 11.26
C ALA A 218 -12.56 -1.79 10.29
N PHE A 219 -13.76 -1.30 10.59
CA PHE A 219 -14.92 -1.42 9.70
C PHE A 219 -14.75 -0.61 8.41
N LEU A 220 -14.24 0.62 8.51
CA LEU A 220 -13.94 1.45 7.34
C LEU A 220 -12.82 0.86 6.47
N ILE A 221 -11.79 0.29 7.09
CA ILE A 221 -10.73 -0.45 6.38
C ILE A 221 -11.34 -1.62 5.62
N ALA A 222 -12.27 -2.37 6.24
CA ALA A 222 -12.94 -3.49 5.58
C ALA A 222 -13.82 -3.04 4.40
N GLN A 223 -14.60 -1.97 4.55
CA GLN A 223 -15.38 -1.39 3.45
C GLN A 223 -14.48 -0.99 2.27
N THR A 224 -13.32 -0.40 2.56
CA THR A 224 -12.36 -0.01 1.53
C THR A 224 -11.74 -1.23 0.84
N ALA A 225 -11.41 -2.27 1.61
CA ALA A 225 -10.81 -3.50 1.11
C ALA A 225 -11.76 -4.31 0.20
N LEU A 226 -13.05 -4.34 0.53
CA LEU A 226 -14.09 -5.00 -0.27
C LEU A 226 -14.63 -4.14 -1.41
N GLY A 227 -14.47 -2.81 -1.30
CA GLY A 227 -14.97 -1.84 -2.28
C GLY A 227 -13.91 -1.38 -3.28
N SER A 228 -13.47 -0.13 -3.13
CA SER A 228 -12.71 0.63 -4.12
C SER A 228 -11.31 0.09 -4.44
N CYS A 229 -10.77 -0.82 -3.63
CA CYS A 229 -9.41 -1.37 -3.78
C CYS A 229 -9.33 -2.72 -4.50
N GLN A 230 -10.41 -3.21 -5.14
CA GLN A 230 -10.44 -4.48 -5.88
C GLN A 230 -9.86 -5.68 -5.08
N ASP A 231 -10.64 -6.18 -4.12
CA ASP A 231 -10.51 -7.54 -3.58
C ASP A 231 -9.18 -7.92 -2.90
N ASN A 232 -8.45 -6.97 -2.32
CA ASN A 232 -7.27 -7.32 -1.51
C ASN A 232 -7.61 -7.45 -0.02
N VAL A 233 -8.42 -8.47 0.30
CA VAL A 233 -8.91 -8.79 1.66
C VAL A 233 -7.75 -9.00 2.65
N LEU A 234 -6.63 -9.55 2.18
CA LEU A 234 -5.42 -9.82 2.97
C LEU A 234 -4.68 -8.51 3.31
N GLU A 235 -4.61 -7.57 2.36
CA GLU A 235 -4.11 -6.21 2.62
C GLU A 235 -5.04 -5.44 3.56
N GLY A 236 -6.35 -5.54 3.37
CA GLY A 236 -7.34 -4.96 4.28
C GLY A 236 -7.14 -5.42 5.72
N PHE A 237 -7.00 -6.73 5.93
CA PHE A 237 -6.74 -7.28 7.25
C PHE A 237 -5.38 -6.87 7.82
N SER A 238 -4.35 -6.78 6.98
CA SER A 238 -3.04 -6.24 7.38
C SER A 238 -3.16 -4.80 7.89
N LYS A 239 -3.96 -3.95 7.23
CA LYS A 239 -4.25 -2.57 7.69
C LYS A 239 -4.99 -2.56 9.03
N VAL A 240 -5.94 -3.47 9.26
CA VAL A 240 -6.58 -3.63 10.58
C VAL A 240 -5.55 -3.95 11.66
N MET A 241 -4.63 -4.88 11.39
CA MET A 241 -3.57 -5.22 12.35
C MET A 241 -2.59 -4.05 12.60
N LEU A 242 -2.34 -3.20 11.60
CA LEU A 242 -1.58 -1.95 11.79
C LEU A 242 -2.31 -0.97 12.71
N ALA A 243 -3.62 -0.79 12.54
CA ALA A 243 -4.45 0.05 13.41
C ALA A 243 -4.46 -0.47 14.86
N VAL A 244 -4.64 -1.79 15.05
CA VAL A 244 -4.57 -2.44 16.37
C VAL A 244 -3.21 -2.18 17.03
N ARG A 245 -2.12 -2.32 16.27
CA ARG A 245 -0.76 -2.11 16.78
C ARG A 245 -0.49 -0.65 17.15
N LYS A 246 -0.99 0.29 16.33
CA LYS A 246 -0.96 1.72 16.63
C LYS A 246 -1.66 2.00 17.95
N LEU A 247 -2.87 1.50 18.16
CA LEU A 247 -3.60 1.67 19.42
C LEU A 247 -2.82 1.10 20.61
N GLN A 248 -2.25 -0.11 20.48
CA GLN A 248 -1.46 -0.73 21.56
C GLN A 248 -0.25 0.14 21.96
N LEU A 249 0.46 0.73 20.99
CA LEU A 249 1.59 1.62 21.26
C LEU A 249 1.14 2.93 21.91
N VAL A 250 0.03 3.52 21.45
CA VAL A 250 -0.57 4.70 22.07
C VAL A 250 -1.00 4.43 23.51
N MET A 251 -1.65 3.29 23.77
CA MET A 251 -2.01 2.87 25.12
C MET A 251 -0.80 2.63 26.01
N ALA A 252 0.28 2.05 25.46
CA ALA A 252 1.53 1.87 26.18
C ALA A 252 2.17 3.22 26.53
N ALA A 253 2.12 4.20 25.63
CA ALA A 253 2.60 5.56 25.90
C ALA A 253 1.77 6.24 27.00
N ARG A 254 0.44 6.21 26.91
CA ARG A 254 -0.45 6.77 27.94
C ARG A 254 -0.23 6.16 29.33
N ARG A 255 0.13 4.87 29.39
CA ARG A 255 0.40 4.14 30.64
C ARG A 255 1.85 4.27 31.13
N GLY A 256 2.70 5.03 30.45
CA GLY A 256 4.13 5.17 30.78
C GLY A 256 4.97 3.92 30.53
N LEU A 257 4.43 2.93 29.79
CA LEU A 257 5.13 1.69 29.42
C LEU A 257 5.98 1.86 28.15
N LEU A 258 5.62 2.82 27.31
CA LEU A 258 6.41 3.27 26.16
C LEU A 258 6.92 4.69 26.46
N ASN A 259 8.23 4.89 26.31
CA ASN A 259 8.84 6.22 26.34
C ASN A 259 9.43 6.53 24.96
N GLU A 260 9.91 7.75 24.78
CA GLU A 260 10.46 8.22 23.51
C GLU A 260 11.61 7.32 23.00
N ALA A 261 12.53 6.92 23.87
CA ALA A 261 13.64 6.03 23.49
C ALA A 261 13.17 4.67 22.94
N ARG A 262 12.16 4.05 23.57
CA ARG A 262 11.56 2.80 23.10
C ARG A 262 10.77 3.00 21.80
N LEU A 263 10.11 4.14 21.64
CA LEU A 263 9.43 4.49 20.40
C LEU A 263 10.43 4.64 19.25
N HIS A 264 11.53 5.37 19.45
CA HIS A 264 12.60 5.52 18.45
C HIS A 264 13.30 4.19 18.14
N GLN A 265 13.47 3.32 19.13
CA GLN A 265 13.95 1.95 18.88
C GLN A 265 12.98 1.22 17.95
N TRP A 266 11.68 1.23 18.27
CA TRP A 266 10.66 0.57 17.45
C TRP A 266 10.59 1.15 16.03
N THR A 267 10.56 2.48 15.86
CA THR A 267 10.53 3.11 14.53
C THR A 267 11.83 2.89 13.77
N SER A 268 12.98 2.76 14.43
CA SER A 268 14.24 2.39 13.76
C SER A 268 14.20 0.96 13.21
N GLN A 269 13.45 0.05 13.85
CA GLN A 269 13.20 -1.29 13.29
C GLN A 269 12.27 -1.21 12.07
N GLN A 270 11.21 -0.40 12.13
CA GLN A 270 10.32 -0.17 10.99
C GLN A 270 11.06 0.47 9.80
N PHE A 271 11.93 1.44 10.08
CA PHE A 271 12.73 2.10 9.05
C PHE A 271 13.65 1.10 8.32
N ARG A 272 14.36 0.25 9.08
CA ARG A 272 15.21 -0.80 8.50
C ARG A 272 14.40 -1.81 7.67
N LEU A 273 13.17 -2.13 8.11
CA LEU A 273 12.27 -3.00 7.34
C LEU A 273 11.86 -2.35 6.01
N ALA A 274 11.44 -1.07 6.02
CA ALA A 274 11.06 -0.34 4.80
C ALA A 274 12.25 -0.19 3.83
N LEU A 275 13.44 0.08 4.35
CA LEU A 275 14.68 0.11 3.57
C LEU A 275 14.99 -1.26 2.94
N LEU A 276 14.79 -2.35 3.69
CA LEU A 276 15.00 -3.70 3.17
C LEU A 276 14.02 -4.02 2.03
N GLU A 277 12.73 -3.72 2.20
CA GLU A 277 11.70 -3.91 1.16
C GLU A 277 12.06 -3.17 -0.13
N THR A 278 12.47 -1.90 0.01
CA THR A 278 12.95 -1.08 -1.10
C THR A 278 14.22 -1.65 -1.73
N ALA A 279 15.19 -2.10 -0.93
CA ALA A 279 16.44 -2.66 -1.43
C ALA A 279 16.23 -3.98 -2.19
N VAL A 280 15.32 -4.84 -1.72
CA VAL A 280 14.94 -6.09 -2.39
C VAL A 280 14.24 -5.78 -3.72
N GLY A 281 13.29 -4.85 -3.76
CA GLY A 281 12.62 -4.45 -5.01
C GLY A 281 13.62 -3.96 -6.08
N HIS A 282 14.60 -3.15 -5.68
CA HIS A 282 15.69 -2.72 -6.55
C HIS A 282 16.59 -3.88 -7.00
N LEU A 283 16.93 -4.81 -6.09
CA LEU A 283 17.73 -5.98 -6.42
C LEU A 283 17.02 -6.86 -7.45
N ILE A 284 15.74 -7.18 -7.25
CA ILE A 284 14.92 -7.96 -8.18
C ILE A 284 14.91 -7.29 -9.55
N SER A 285 14.65 -5.98 -9.60
CA SER A 285 14.63 -5.21 -10.85
C SER A 285 15.98 -5.26 -11.58
N LYS A 286 17.10 -5.10 -10.85
CA LYS A 286 18.46 -5.20 -11.41
C LYS A 286 18.77 -6.62 -11.91
N MET A 287 18.33 -7.64 -11.18
CA MET A 287 18.50 -9.05 -11.54
C MET A 287 17.72 -9.39 -12.81
N LEU A 288 16.49 -8.88 -12.97
CA LEU A 288 15.67 -9.10 -14.16
C LEU A 288 16.23 -8.42 -15.43
N GLN A 289 17.04 -7.38 -15.28
CA GLN A 289 17.73 -6.71 -16.39
C GLN A 289 18.96 -7.47 -16.90
N ARG A 290 19.45 -8.47 -16.15
CA ARG A 290 20.62 -9.27 -16.54
C ARG A 290 20.29 -10.22 -17.70
N THR A 291 21.14 -10.19 -18.74
CA THR A 291 21.03 -11.08 -19.90
C THR A 291 21.60 -12.48 -19.64
N ASP A 292 22.51 -12.61 -18.67
CA ASP A 292 23.25 -13.82 -18.32
C ASP A 292 22.55 -14.70 -17.26
N MET A 293 21.38 -14.28 -16.78
CA MET A 293 20.63 -14.99 -15.75
C MET A 293 19.98 -16.30 -16.28
N PRO A 294 20.08 -17.42 -15.55
CA PRO A 294 19.39 -18.67 -15.86
C PRO A 294 17.87 -18.46 -16.03
N PRO A 295 17.21 -19.13 -17.01
CA PRO A 295 15.77 -18.96 -17.24
C PRO A 295 14.90 -19.21 -16.01
N TRP A 296 15.26 -20.19 -15.18
CA TRP A 296 14.49 -20.55 -13.99
C TRP A 296 14.54 -19.45 -12.90
N GLU A 297 15.67 -18.79 -12.69
CA GLU A 297 15.79 -17.67 -11.74
C GLU A 297 14.95 -16.48 -12.21
N ARG A 298 15.01 -16.18 -13.51
CA ARG A 298 14.23 -15.10 -14.13
C ARG A 298 12.73 -15.36 -13.99
N ASP A 299 12.30 -16.59 -14.24
CA ASP A 299 10.89 -16.98 -14.08
C ASP A 299 10.44 -16.93 -12.62
N LYS A 300 11.29 -17.35 -11.68
CA LYS A 300 10.97 -17.28 -10.24
C LYS A 300 10.85 -15.85 -9.75
N LEU A 301 11.77 -14.96 -10.13
CA LEU A 301 11.70 -13.53 -9.76
C LEU A 301 10.48 -12.82 -10.36
N ARG A 302 9.99 -13.24 -11.53
CA ARG A 302 8.78 -12.70 -12.15
C ARG A 302 7.50 -13.22 -11.51
N LYS A 303 7.46 -14.52 -11.20
CA LYS A 303 6.27 -15.18 -10.65
C LYS A 303 6.12 -14.93 -9.15
N ASP A 304 7.23 -14.78 -8.42
CA ASP A 304 7.22 -14.73 -6.97
C ASP A 304 8.27 -13.78 -6.34
N PRO A 305 8.10 -12.46 -6.55
CA PRO A 305 8.92 -11.47 -5.89
C PRO A 305 8.70 -11.43 -4.36
N MET A 306 7.54 -11.92 -3.89
CA MET A 306 7.17 -11.90 -2.46
C MET A 306 7.88 -12.99 -1.66
N GLU A 307 8.08 -14.18 -2.21
CA GLU A 307 8.96 -15.18 -1.60
C GLU A 307 10.40 -14.69 -1.48
N THR A 308 10.89 -13.96 -2.51
CA THR A 308 12.24 -13.37 -2.48
C THR A 308 12.36 -12.35 -1.34
N LEU A 309 11.35 -11.51 -1.16
CA LEU A 309 11.27 -10.57 -0.04
C LEU A 309 11.15 -11.28 1.31
N ALA A 310 10.33 -12.32 1.41
CA ALA A 310 10.14 -13.10 2.62
C ALA A 310 11.44 -13.79 3.06
N HIS A 311 12.21 -14.34 2.11
CA HIS A 311 13.52 -14.90 2.40
C HIS A 311 14.48 -13.83 2.93
N ALA A 312 14.57 -12.66 2.28
CA ALA A 312 15.42 -11.57 2.76
C ALA A 312 15.03 -11.10 4.17
N LYS A 313 13.72 -10.95 4.42
CA LYS A 313 13.16 -10.60 5.74
C LYS A 313 13.54 -11.62 6.81
N SER A 314 13.38 -12.91 6.52
CA SER A 314 13.72 -13.99 7.44
C SER A 314 15.23 -14.07 7.71
N ALA A 315 16.04 -14.09 6.65
CA ALA A 315 17.50 -14.23 6.73
C ALA A 315 18.17 -13.04 7.42
N LEU A 316 17.68 -11.82 7.19
CA LEU A 316 18.26 -10.59 7.75
C LEU A 316 17.56 -10.09 9.02
N ARG A 317 16.49 -10.75 9.49
CA ARG A 317 15.71 -10.34 10.66
C ARG A 317 16.59 -10.02 11.85
N GLN A 318 17.51 -10.92 12.18
CA GLN A 318 18.39 -10.74 13.33
C GLN A 318 19.48 -9.70 13.06
N ALA A 319 20.14 -9.76 11.90
CA ALA A 319 21.25 -8.88 11.57
C ALA A 319 20.85 -7.40 11.47
N LEU A 320 19.61 -7.14 11.08
CA LEU A 320 19.04 -5.80 10.96
C LEU A 320 18.11 -5.44 12.14
N GLU A 321 17.94 -6.33 13.13
CA GLU A 321 16.90 -6.22 14.17
C GLU A 321 15.54 -5.78 13.62
N LEU A 322 15.03 -6.49 12.62
CA LEU A 322 13.70 -6.22 12.09
C LEU A 322 12.64 -6.51 13.18
N PRO A 323 11.43 -5.91 13.07
CA PRO A 323 10.33 -6.16 14.01
C PRO A 323 10.11 -7.66 14.24
N LYS A 324 9.73 -8.04 15.47
CA LYS A 324 9.56 -9.46 15.84
C LYS A 324 8.56 -10.20 14.94
N ASP A 325 7.56 -9.47 14.44
CA ASP A 325 6.49 -10.03 13.61
C ASP A 325 6.84 -10.01 12.12
N THR A 326 8.06 -9.60 11.75
CA THR A 326 8.58 -9.77 10.40
C THR A 326 8.64 -11.26 10.08
N VAL A 327 7.72 -11.71 9.22
CA VAL A 327 7.49 -13.06 8.67
C VAL A 327 8.52 -14.08 9.14
N GLN A 328 8.16 -14.88 10.15
CA GLN A 328 9.08 -15.88 10.70
C GLN A 328 9.11 -17.18 9.89
N HIS A 329 8.10 -17.49 9.05
CA HIS A 329 7.92 -18.85 8.54
C HIS A 329 7.34 -18.95 7.12
N LEU A 330 7.90 -18.22 6.15
CA LEU A 330 7.89 -18.70 4.76
C LEU A 330 9.19 -19.47 4.54
N THR A 331 9.28 -20.63 5.17
CA THR A 331 10.35 -21.60 4.96
C THR A 331 10.19 -22.24 3.58
N SER A 332 10.62 -21.52 2.56
CA SER A 332 11.12 -22.10 1.32
C SER A 332 12.53 -21.56 1.07
N ALA A 333 13.42 -21.74 2.06
CA ALA A 333 14.86 -21.54 1.89
C ALA A 333 15.41 -22.38 0.73
N GLU A 334 14.71 -23.46 0.35
CA GLU A 334 15.11 -24.40 -0.69
C GLU A 334 14.91 -23.87 -2.13
N MET A 335 14.25 -22.72 -2.35
CA MET A 335 13.99 -22.19 -3.71
C MET A 335 14.24 -20.68 -3.89
N SER A 336 14.95 -20.02 -2.97
CA SER A 336 15.22 -18.59 -3.13
C SER A 336 16.36 -18.31 -4.11
N VAL A 337 16.18 -17.28 -4.93
CA VAL A 337 17.19 -16.75 -5.86
C VAL A 337 18.29 -15.94 -5.12
N LEU A 338 18.12 -15.68 -3.81
CA LEU A 338 19.09 -14.93 -3.01
C LEU A 338 20.22 -15.83 -2.49
N GLY A 339 21.41 -15.69 -3.07
CA GLY A 339 22.66 -16.21 -2.51
C GLY A 339 23.20 -15.38 -1.33
N PRO A 340 24.22 -15.89 -0.61
CA PRO A 340 24.85 -15.21 0.52
C PRO A 340 25.38 -13.80 0.18
N GLU A 341 25.93 -13.62 -1.03
CA GLU A 341 26.43 -12.34 -1.52
C GLU A 341 25.31 -11.30 -1.70
N HIS A 342 24.12 -11.74 -2.13
CA HIS A 342 22.96 -10.87 -2.22
C HIS A 342 22.50 -10.42 -0.83
N LEU A 343 22.47 -11.35 0.13
CA LEU A 343 22.07 -11.06 1.51
C LEU A 343 23.04 -10.09 2.20
N GLU A 344 24.35 -10.27 2.03
CA GLU A 344 25.33 -9.35 2.62
C GLU A 344 25.31 -7.96 1.96
N ALA A 345 25.07 -7.90 0.64
CA ALA A 345 24.88 -6.63 -0.07
C ALA A 345 23.61 -5.89 0.39
N LEU A 346 22.49 -6.61 0.56
CA LEU A 346 21.25 -6.05 1.10
C LEU A 346 21.46 -5.52 2.52
N LYS A 347 22.08 -6.32 3.40
CA LYS A 347 22.40 -5.93 4.77
C LYS A 347 23.26 -4.66 4.82
N SER A 348 24.36 -4.64 4.06
CA SER A 348 25.28 -3.49 4.02
C SER A 348 24.56 -2.24 3.53
N ARG A 349 23.74 -2.36 2.48
CA ARG A 349 22.95 -1.24 1.95
C ARG A 349 21.95 -0.70 2.97
N VAL A 350 21.20 -1.59 3.64
CA VAL A 350 20.23 -1.17 4.66
C VAL A 350 20.93 -0.51 5.83
N GLN A 351 22.05 -1.07 6.32
CA GLN A 351 22.81 -0.47 7.42
C GLN A 351 23.37 0.92 7.06
N GLN A 352 23.87 1.08 5.84
CA GLN A 352 24.36 2.36 5.35
C GLN A 352 23.25 3.41 5.27
N GLN A 353 22.09 3.05 4.71
CA GLN A 353 20.95 3.96 4.59
C GLN A 353 20.30 4.24 5.96
N ALA A 354 20.25 3.24 6.84
CA ALA A 354 19.71 3.39 8.19
C ALA A 354 20.55 4.32 9.07
N ALA A 355 21.83 4.50 8.73
CA ALA A 355 22.72 5.43 9.41
C ALA A 355 22.51 6.90 8.99
N ASP A 356 21.75 7.17 7.92
CA ASP A 356 21.46 8.53 7.47
C ASP A 356 20.35 9.17 8.34
N PRO A 357 20.67 10.21 9.14
CA PRO A 357 19.68 10.87 9.98
C PRO A 357 18.59 11.59 9.18
N GLN A 358 18.89 12.08 7.97
CA GLN A 358 17.91 12.80 7.15
C GLN A 358 16.88 11.83 6.56
N ALA A 359 17.31 10.67 6.08
CA ALA A 359 16.41 9.62 5.62
C ALA A 359 15.52 9.11 6.77
N TYR A 360 16.08 8.92 7.97
CA TYR A 360 15.31 8.53 9.15
C TYR A 360 14.30 9.61 9.56
N ARG A 361 14.70 10.89 9.56
CA ARG A 361 13.81 12.03 9.84
C ARG A 361 12.64 12.08 8.87
N ALA A 362 12.91 11.95 7.56
CA ALA A 362 11.87 11.92 6.54
C ALA A 362 10.89 10.76 6.76
N PHE A 363 11.42 9.59 7.12
CA PHE A 363 10.62 8.40 7.42
C PHE A 363 9.68 8.61 8.62
N ILE A 364 10.20 9.05 9.78
CA ILE A 364 9.38 9.18 11.00
C ILE A 364 8.31 10.26 10.86
N LEU A 365 8.56 11.33 10.12
CA LEU A 365 7.57 12.39 9.87
C LEU A 365 6.37 11.91 9.04
N GLN A 366 6.56 10.89 8.20
CA GLN A 366 5.50 10.25 7.44
C GLN A 366 4.88 9.05 8.19
N HIS A 367 5.49 8.62 9.29
CA HIS A 367 5.04 7.45 10.03
C HIS A 367 3.95 7.81 11.04
N ASP A 368 2.68 7.54 10.70
CA ASP A 368 1.51 7.89 11.52
C ASP A 368 1.62 7.44 12.99
N THR A 369 1.98 6.18 13.26
CA THR A 369 2.14 5.69 14.64
C THR A 369 3.15 6.48 15.46
N TRP A 370 4.26 6.91 14.85
CA TRP A 370 5.26 7.75 15.52
C TRP A 370 4.65 9.10 15.87
N ARG A 371 3.98 9.74 14.90
CA ARG A 371 3.32 11.04 15.08
C ARG A 371 2.29 11.00 16.21
N THR A 372 1.43 9.98 16.24
CA THR A 372 0.42 9.82 17.30
C THR A 372 1.05 9.55 18.66
N CYS A 373 2.09 8.70 18.73
CA CYS A 373 2.76 8.43 19.99
C CYS A 373 3.52 9.67 20.51
N MET A 374 4.18 10.45 19.65
CA MET A 374 4.84 11.69 20.07
C MET A 374 3.85 12.72 20.62
N GLN A 375 2.65 12.81 20.04
CA GLN A 375 1.58 13.67 20.58
C GLN A 375 1.19 13.27 22.00
N VAL A 376 1.09 11.97 22.26
CA VAL A 376 0.76 11.41 23.58
C VAL A 376 1.91 11.55 24.59
N LEU A 377 3.15 11.42 24.12
CA LEU A 377 4.35 11.47 24.98
C LEU A 377 4.74 12.90 25.37
N HIS A 378 4.31 13.91 24.60
CA HIS A 378 4.62 15.33 24.84
C HIS A 378 3.36 16.17 25.07
N PRO A 379 2.53 15.85 26.08
CA PRO A 379 1.30 16.60 26.34
C PRO A 379 1.56 18.09 26.57
N GLU A 380 2.71 18.47 27.12
CA GLU A 380 3.15 19.86 27.32
C GLU A 380 3.28 20.66 26.02
N ILE A 381 3.49 19.99 24.88
CA ILE A 381 3.58 20.61 23.56
C ILE A 381 2.21 20.60 22.86
N PHE A 382 1.50 19.46 22.91
CA PHE A 382 0.32 19.24 22.06
C PHE A 382 -1.01 19.62 22.71
N GLN A 383 -1.17 19.51 24.03
CA GLN A 383 -2.41 19.94 24.70
C GLN A 383 -2.71 21.43 24.50
N PRO A 384 -1.73 22.36 24.54
CA PRO A 384 -1.99 23.76 24.21
C PRO A 384 -2.46 23.96 22.76
N LEU A 385 -1.99 23.14 21.82
CA LEU A 385 -2.41 23.22 20.41
C LEU A 385 -3.83 22.72 20.22
N GLU A 386 -4.21 21.64 20.90
CA GLU A 386 -5.59 21.13 20.93
C GLU A 386 -6.53 22.14 21.60
N ALA A 387 -6.16 22.69 22.76
CA ALA A 387 -6.96 23.70 23.45
C ALA A 387 -7.13 24.98 22.62
N ALA A 388 -6.10 25.40 21.88
CA ALA A 388 -6.19 26.56 20.99
C ALA A 388 -7.10 26.33 19.78
N ARG A 389 -7.15 25.09 19.25
CA ARG A 389 -8.13 24.70 18.22
C ARG A 389 -9.54 24.73 18.78
N ASP A 390 -9.75 24.09 19.93
CA ASP A 390 -11.08 23.93 20.52
C ASP A 390 -11.67 25.27 21.03
N ALA A 391 -10.81 26.24 21.33
CA ALA A 391 -11.20 27.61 21.68
C ALA A 391 -11.30 28.56 20.47
N ASP A 392 -11.12 28.09 19.23
CA ASP A 392 -11.27 28.94 18.05
C ASP A 392 -12.74 29.39 17.91
N PRO A 393 -13.03 30.70 17.74
CA PRO A 393 -14.39 31.23 17.63
C PRO A 393 -15.22 30.63 16.50
N PHE A 394 -14.60 29.94 15.53
CA PHE A 394 -15.31 29.14 14.54
C PHE A 394 -16.28 28.14 15.16
N HIS A 395 -15.91 27.52 16.29
CA HIS A 395 -16.75 26.52 16.94
C HIS A 395 -18.01 27.08 17.62
N ASP A 396 -18.09 28.40 17.80
CA ASP A 396 -19.26 29.12 18.31
C ASP A 396 -20.18 29.65 17.19
N GLN A 397 -19.82 29.46 15.92
CA GLN A 397 -20.62 29.93 14.78
C GLN A 397 -21.82 29.01 14.54
N ASP A 398 -22.97 29.61 14.21
CA ASP A 398 -24.16 28.85 13.83
C ASP A 398 -23.92 28.07 12.53
N ILE A 399 -24.28 26.78 12.54
CA ILE A 399 -24.23 25.94 11.36
C ILE A 399 -25.33 26.41 10.39
N PRO A 400 -25.01 26.78 9.14
CA PRO A 400 -26.01 27.20 8.17
C PRO A 400 -27.05 26.10 7.92
N GLU A 401 -28.34 26.46 7.95
CA GLU A 401 -29.45 25.51 7.74
C GLU A 401 -29.47 24.94 6.32
N ASP A 402 -29.09 25.75 5.33
CA ASP A 402 -29.01 25.38 3.92
C ASP A 402 -27.56 25.10 3.52
N THR A 403 -27.25 23.81 3.33
CA THR A 403 -25.92 23.29 3.02
C THR A 403 -25.43 23.64 1.61
N GLU A 404 -26.29 24.14 0.73
CA GLU A 404 -25.93 24.53 -0.65
C GLU A 404 -25.86 26.07 -0.82
N SER A 405 -26.04 26.82 0.26
CA SER A 405 -25.98 28.28 0.25
C SER A 405 -24.54 28.82 0.19
N PRO A 406 -24.32 30.05 -0.32
CA PRO A 406 -23.03 30.74 -0.19
C PRO A 406 -22.52 30.85 1.25
N ALA A 407 -23.42 30.91 2.23
CA ALA A 407 -23.09 30.91 3.66
C ALA A 407 -22.54 29.55 4.13
N ALA A 408 -23.10 28.43 3.67
CA ALA A 408 -22.57 27.09 3.94
C ALA A 408 -21.17 26.88 3.36
N TYR A 409 -20.91 27.36 2.14
CA TYR A 409 -19.56 27.31 1.56
C TYR A 409 -18.55 28.13 2.37
N ALA A 410 -18.91 29.35 2.78
CA ALA A 410 -18.05 30.19 3.61
C ALA A 410 -17.78 29.56 4.99
N TYR A 411 -18.80 28.96 5.61
CA TYR A 411 -18.66 28.23 6.87
C TYR A 411 -17.72 27.02 6.73
N ALA A 412 -17.89 26.22 5.66
CA ALA A 412 -17.01 25.07 5.39
C ALA A 412 -15.56 25.50 5.13
N GLU A 413 -15.35 26.62 4.42
CA GLU A 413 -14.02 27.18 4.18
C GLU A 413 -13.37 27.69 5.48
N ALA A 414 -14.13 28.38 6.33
CA ALA A 414 -13.64 28.84 7.64
C ALA A 414 -13.19 27.65 8.52
N GLY A 415 -14.01 26.59 8.59
CA GLY A 415 -13.65 25.38 9.33
C GLY A 415 -12.39 24.69 8.79
N ARG A 416 -12.25 24.64 7.45
CA ARG A 416 -11.04 24.13 6.80
C ARG A 416 -9.80 24.93 7.20
N GLN A 417 -9.88 26.27 7.17
CA GLN A 417 -8.75 27.14 7.54
C GLN A 417 -8.35 26.99 9.00
N VAL A 418 -9.29 26.80 9.93
CA VAL A 418 -8.99 26.50 11.34
C VAL A 418 -8.21 25.19 11.44
N TYR A 419 -8.72 24.14 10.78
CA TYR A 419 -8.10 22.82 10.81
C TYR A 419 -6.70 22.81 10.16
N GLU A 420 -6.52 23.46 9.01
CA GLU A 420 -5.22 23.59 8.32
C GLU A 420 -4.19 24.34 9.18
N ARG A 421 -4.59 25.44 9.85
CA ARG A 421 -3.70 26.18 10.77
C ARG A 421 -3.28 25.33 11.96
N TRP A 422 -4.20 24.56 12.53
CA TRP A 422 -3.92 23.62 13.61
C TRP A 422 -2.97 22.51 13.14
N GLN A 423 -3.27 21.84 12.02
CA GLN A 423 -2.42 20.81 11.44
C GLN A 423 -1.00 21.32 11.14
N ALA A 424 -0.86 22.52 10.59
CA ALA A 424 0.44 23.14 10.33
C ALA A 424 1.22 23.43 11.62
N SER A 425 0.54 23.69 12.74
CA SER A 425 1.16 23.88 14.05
C SER A 425 1.61 22.56 14.66
N VAL A 426 0.77 21.53 14.58
CA VAL A 426 1.12 20.14 14.97
C VAL A 426 2.31 19.64 14.15
N GLN A 427 2.31 19.88 12.84
CA GLN A 427 3.40 19.48 11.94
C GLN A 427 4.73 20.13 12.33
N ARG A 428 4.75 21.45 12.60
CA ARG A 428 5.95 22.16 13.05
C ARG A 428 6.48 21.64 14.39
N ALA A 429 5.59 21.32 15.32
CA ALA A 429 5.97 20.70 16.60
C ALA A 429 6.62 19.33 16.39
N LEU A 430 6.02 18.48 15.54
CA LEU A 430 6.58 17.17 15.18
C LEU A 430 7.92 17.29 14.45
N GLU A 431 8.10 18.26 13.57
CA GLU A 431 9.39 18.54 12.91
C GLU A 431 10.48 18.90 13.92
N THR A 432 10.16 19.73 14.91
CA THR A 432 11.10 20.11 15.99
C THR A 432 11.51 18.89 16.82
N LEU A 433 10.56 18.00 17.13
CA LEU A 433 10.85 16.74 17.83
C LEU A 433 11.69 15.79 16.96
N ALA A 434 11.40 15.73 15.65
CA ALA A 434 12.14 14.89 14.70
C ALA A 434 13.59 15.36 14.49
N ASP A 435 13.89 16.66 14.62
CA ASP A 435 15.25 17.19 14.51
C ASP A 435 16.21 16.63 15.58
N HIS A 436 15.65 16.22 16.73
CA HIS A 436 16.38 15.63 17.84
C HIS A 436 16.41 14.09 17.78
N ALA A 437 15.59 13.49 16.92
CA ALA A 437 15.54 12.05 16.75
C ALA A 437 16.80 11.53 16.04
N ARG A 438 17.35 10.44 16.57
CA ARG A 438 18.47 9.72 15.94
C ARG A 438 18.08 8.27 15.70
N PRO A 439 18.45 7.68 14.54
CA PRO A 439 18.22 6.27 14.32
C PRO A 439 18.97 5.45 15.37
N VAL A 440 18.28 4.48 15.96
CA VAL A 440 18.86 3.56 16.92
C VAL A 440 19.56 2.44 16.15
N PRO A 441 20.89 2.29 16.26
CA PRO A 441 21.63 1.26 15.53
C PRO A 441 21.26 -0.14 16.03
N PRO A 442 21.49 -1.19 15.20
CA PRO A 442 21.37 -2.57 15.65
C PRO A 442 22.25 -2.82 16.87
N GLN A 443 21.71 -3.38 17.95
CA GLN A 443 22.51 -3.72 19.12
C GLN A 443 23.33 -5.00 18.87
N PRO A 444 24.65 -4.97 19.09
CA PRO A 444 25.45 -6.19 19.11
C PRO A 444 25.02 -7.06 20.30
N ARG A 445 24.94 -8.38 20.11
CA ARG A 445 24.64 -9.29 21.24
C ARG A 445 25.69 -9.13 22.35
N PRO A 446 25.33 -9.42 23.61
CA PRO A 446 26.28 -9.97 24.58
C PRO A 446 26.88 -11.22 23.94
N GLN A 447 28.20 -11.29 23.80
CA GLN A 447 28.86 -12.53 23.41
C GLN A 447 28.48 -13.60 24.44
N ASP A 448 27.89 -14.70 24.00
CA ASP A 448 27.87 -15.91 24.81
C ASP A 448 29.32 -16.17 25.24
N PRO A 449 29.61 -16.40 26.53
CA PRO A 449 30.97 -16.69 26.95
C PRO A 449 31.45 -17.88 26.13
N GLY A 450 32.41 -17.61 25.24
CA GLY A 450 32.97 -18.62 24.36
C GLY A 450 33.44 -19.82 25.19
N PRO A 451 33.41 -21.03 24.62
CA PRO A 451 33.84 -22.22 25.36
C PRO A 451 35.25 -21.95 25.88
N SER A 452 35.42 -21.98 27.20
CA SER A 452 36.73 -21.92 27.84
C SER A 452 37.64 -22.87 27.10
N ALA A 453 38.58 -22.31 26.34
CA ALA A 453 39.66 -23.06 25.77
C ALA A 453 40.36 -23.76 26.93
N GLY A 454 40.40 -25.09 26.85
CA GLY A 454 41.10 -25.92 27.81
C GLY A 454 42.54 -25.42 27.97
N GLY A 455 42.85 -24.88 29.14
CA GLY A 455 44.20 -24.72 29.62
C GLY A 455 44.59 -25.98 30.38
N GLY A 456 44.94 -27.05 29.65
CA GLY A 456 45.77 -28.11 30.21
C GLY A 456 47.22 -27.66 30.15
N ASN A 457 47.85 -27.49 31.31
CA ASN A 457 49.21 -27.96 31.62
C ASN A 457 49.66 -27.44 33.00
N ALA A 458 49.58 -28.33 34.00
CA ALA A 458 50.63 -28.60 34.98
C ALA A 458 50.40 -30.02 35.53
#